data_AF-A0A7J5JCB2-F1
#
_entry.id   AF-A0A7J5JCB2-F1
#
_cell.length_a   1.000
_cell.length_b   1.000
_cell.length_c   1.000
_cell.angle_alpha   90.00
_cell.angle_beta   90.00
_cell.angle_gamma   90.00
#
_symmetry.space_group_name_H-M   'P 1'
#
loop_
_entity.id
_entity.type
_entity.pdbx_description
1 polymer ?
#
loop_
_entity_poly.entity_id
_entity_poly.type
_entity_poly.pdbx_seq_one_letter_code
_entity_poly.pdbx_strand_id
1 'polypeptide(L)'
;MLITIIILVLSAVFFVNGKIRSDLVALCALVALLIFQILTPDEALSGFSNSVVIMMVGLFVVGGAIFQTGLAKMISSHILKLAGKSELKLFLLVMLVTSAIGAFVSNTG
;
A
#
# COMPACT_ATOMS: atom_id res chain seq x y z
N MET A 1 -22.21 16.68 -11.14
CA MET A 1 -20.93 16.52 -11.86
C MET A 1 -19.92 17.63 -11.55
N LEU A 2 -20.23 18.93 -11.69
CA LEU A 2 -19.24 20.00 -11.45
C LEU A 2 -18.61 19.93 -10.04
N ILE A 3 -19.43 19.78 -8.99
CA ILE A 3 -18.96 19.66 -7.60
C ILE A 3 -18.03 18.45 -7.43
N THR A 4 -18.38 17.30 -8.02
CA THR A 4 -17.54 16.08 -8.01
C THR A 4 -16.17 16.34 -8.63
N ILE A 5 -16.12 17.04 -9.77
CA ILE A 5 -14.86 17.39 -10.44
C ILE A 5 -14.02 18.34 -9.57
N ILE A 6 -14.65 19.33 -8.94
CA ILE A 6 -13.95 20.26 -8.03
C ILE A 6 -13.31 19.48 -6.87
N ILE A 7 -14.06 18.58 -6.22
CA ILE A 7 -13.56 17.76 -5.11
C ILE A 7 -12.40 16.86 -5.59
N LEU A 8 -12.51 16.27 -6.78
CA LEU A 8 -11.46 15.44 -7.37
C LEU A 8 -10.17 16.23 -7.63
N VAL A 9 -10.28 17.40 -8.27
CA VAL A 9 -9.12 18.26 -8.55
C VAL A 9 -8.47 18.73 -7.25
N LEU A 10 -9.28 19.15 -6.27
CA LEU A 10 -8.78 19.58 -4.97
C LEU A 10 -8.02 18.45 -4.26
N SER A 11 -8.60 17.25 -4.25
CA SER A 11 -7.99 16.06 -3.63
C SER A 11 -6.68 15.68 -4.32
N ALA A 12 -6.64 15.72 -5.65
CA ALA A 12 -5.42 15.46 -6.43
C ALA A 12 -4.31 16.47 -6.12
N VAL A 13 -4.64 17.76 -6.03
CA VAL A 13 -3.69 18.81 -5.64
C VAL A 13 -3.15 18.55 -4.23
N PHE A 14 -3.99 18.16 -3.28
CA PHE A 14 -3.54 17.84 -1.92
C PHE A 14 -2.65 16.59 -1.88
N PHE A 15 -2.98 15.55 -2.65
CA PHE A 15 -2.14 14.36 -2.77
C PHE A 15 -0.75 14.67 -3.35
N VAL A 16 -0.67 15.51 -4.38
CA VAL A 16 0.61 15.90 -5.00
C VAL A 16 1.44 16.80 -4.08
N ASN A 17 0.80 17.70 -3.34
CA ASN A 17 1.52 18.60 -2.43
C ASN A 17 2.13 17.87 -1.22
N GLY A 18 1.56 16.73 -0.80
CA GLY A 18 2.10 15.90 0.28
C GLY A 18 2.15 16.55 1.67
N LYS A 19 1.69 17.80 1.83
CA LYS A 19 1.69 18.53 3.11
C LYS A 19 0.69 17.96 4.11
N ILE A 20 -0.41 17.40 3.62
CA ILE A 20 -1.47 16.80 4.42
C ILE A 20 -1.41 15.29 4.23
N ARG A 21 -1.59 14.55 5.32
CA ARG A 21 -1.75 13.10 5.30
C ARG A 21 -2.81 12.68 4.28
N SER A 22 -2.45 11.77 3.39
CA SER A 22 -3.34 11.31 2.30
C SER A 22 -4.62 10.66 2.82
N ASP A 23 -4.56 9.96 3.95
CA ASP A 23 -5.73 9.41 4.64
C ASP A 23 -6.74 10.50 5.02
N LEU A 24 -6.28 11.65 5.54
CA LEU A 24 -7.16 12.76 5.90
C LEU A 24 -7.79 13.40 4.66
N VAL A 25 -7.02 13.60 3.60
CA VAL A 25 -7.53 14.17 2.33
C VAL A 25 -8.62 13.26 1.75
N ALA A 26 -8.41 11.94 1.75
CA ALA A 26 -9.39 10.98 1.27
C ALA A 26 -10.70 11.00 2.10
N LEU A 27 -10.58 11.04 3.44
CA LEU A 27 -11.75 11.13 4.32
C LEU A 27 -12.51 12.44 4.14
N CYS A 28 -11.81 13.58 4.02
CA CYS A 28 -12.44 14.87 3.76
C CYS A 28 -13.17 14.89 2.42
N ALA A 29 -12.60 14.29 1.36
CA ALA A 29 -13.25 14.17 0.07
C ALA A 29 -14.54 13.32 0.15
N LEU A 30 -14.50 12.19 0.86
CA LEU A 30 -15.65 11.32 1.08
C LEU A 30 -16.76 12.04 1.86
N VAL A 31 -16.41 12.75 2.94
CA VAL A 31 -17.36 13.55 3.74
C VAL A 31 -17.96 14.68 2.90
N ALA A 32 -17.16 15.38 2.08
CA ALA A 32 -17.66 16.42 1.19
C ALA A 32 -18.70 15.85 0.20
N LEU A 33 -18.43 14.71 -0.41
CA LEU A 33 -19.37 14.06 -1.33
C LEU A 33 -20.70 13.67 -0.66
N LEU A 34 -20.66 13.24 0.60
CA LEU A 34 -21.86 12.95 1.41
C LEU A 34 -22.65 14.22 1.75
N ILE A 35 -21.97 15.30 2.17
CA ILE A 35 -22.63 16.57 2.53
C ILE A 35 -23.36 17.17 1.32
N PHE A 36 -22.75 17.10 0.14
CA PHE A 36 -23.37 17.55 -1.10
C PHE A 36 -24.42 16.57 -1.66
N GLN A 37 -24.74 15.48 -0.94
CA GLN A 37 -25.66 14.41 -1.35
C GLN A 37 -25.36 13.86 -2.75
N ILE A 38 -24.08 13.87 -3.14
CA ILE A 38 -23.62 13.28 -4.40
C ILE A 38 -23.55 11.76 -4.26
N LEU A 39 -23.29 11.29 -3.05
CA LEU A 39 -23.20 9.88 -2.69
C LEU A 39 -24.15 9.60 -1.52
N THR A 40 -24.74 8.41 -1.52
CA THR A 40 -25.42 7.87 -0.35
C THR A 40 -24.41 7.27 0.66
N PRO A 41 -24.78 7.10 1.94
CA PRO A 41 -23.91 6.45 2.93
C PRO A 41 -23.47 5.05 2.51
N ASP A 42 -24.36 4.25 1.92
CA ASP A 42 -24.05 2.91 1.42
C ASP A 42 -23.02 2.94 0.29
N GLU A 43 -23.16 3.85 -0.67
CA GLU A 43 -22.19 4.03 -1.75
C GLU A 43 -20.83 4.52 -1.23
N ALA A 44 -20.81 5.43 -0.24
CA ALA A 44 -19.57 5.89 0.38
C ALA A 44 -18.82 4.75 1.10
N LEU A 45 -19.55 3.84 1.76
CA LEU A 45 -18.97 2.71 2.48
C LEU A 45 -18.63 1.53 1.57
N SER A 46 -19.25 1.43 0.38
CA SER A 46 -19.02 0.33 -0.57
C SER A 46 -17.54 0.15 -0.95
N GLY A 47 -16.75 1.23 -0.95
CA GLY A 47 -15.31 1.19 -1.20
C GLY A 47 -14.52 0.40 -0.14
N PHE A 48 -14.96 0.40 1.11
CA PHE A 48 -14.31 -0.32 2.20
C PHE A 48 -14.60 -1.82 2.18
N SER A 49 -15.76 -2.22 1.65
CA SER A 49 -16.13 -3.64 1.45
C SER A 49 -15.56 -4.22 0.15
N ASN A 50 -14.75 -3.45 -0.58
CA ASN A 50 -14.13 -3.92 -1.81
C ASN A 50 -13.12 -5.04 -1.52
N SER A 51 -13.19 -6.13 -2.30
CA SER A 51 -12.28 -7.28 -2.18
C SER A 51 -10.80 -6.88 -2.20
N VAL A 52 -10.43 -5.85 -2.95
CA VAL A 52 -9.06 -5.32 -3.00
C VAL A 52 -8.61 -4.76 -1.66
N VAL A 53 -9.48 -4.05 -0.93
CA VAL A 53 -9.16 -3.50 0.41
C VAL A 53 -8.95 -4.64 1.40
N ILE A 54 -9.83 -5.64 1.39
CA ILE A 54 -9.72 -6.83 2.24
C ILE A 54 -8.43 -7.60 1.94
N MET A 55 -8.08 -7.75 0.64
CA MET A 55 -6.84 -8.38 0.21
C MET A 55 -5.61 -7.62 0.74
N MET A 56 -5.59 -6.28 0.67
CA MET A 56 -4.50 -5.48 1.20
C MET A 56 -4.32 -5.68 2.71
N VAL A 57 -5.41 -5.73 3.48
CA VAL A 57 -5.35 -6.05 4.92
C VAL A 57 -4.74 -7.44 5.14
N GLY A 58 -5.16 -8.43 4.36
CA GLY A 58 -4.59 -9.79 4.41
C GLY A 58 -3.08 -9.80 4.12
N LEU A 59 -2.63 -9.05 3.12
CA LEU A 59 -1.21 -8.92 2.79
C LEU A 59 -0.40 -8.29 3.92
N PHE A 60 -0.93 -7.27 4.61
CA PHE A 60 -0.28 -6.70 5.78
C PHE A 60 -0.17 -7.70 6.94
N VAL A 61 -1.21 -8.51 7.18
CA VAL A 61 -1.17 -9.57 8.20
C VAL A 61 -0.12 -10.63 7.87
N VAL A 62 -0.08 -11.09 6.61
CA VAL A 62 0.93 -12.06 6.14
C VAL A 62 2.34 -11.47 6.23
N GLY A 63 2.53 -10.22 5.80
CA GLY A 63 3.79 -9.50 5.93
C GLY A 63 4.27 -9.44 7.38
N GLY A 64 3.39 -9.05 8.30
CA GLY A 64 3.68 -9.06 9.74
C GLY A 64 4.05 -10.44 10.27
N ALA A 65 3.34 -11.50 9.85
CA ALA A 65 3.63 -12.87 10.26
C ALA A 65 5.01 -13.37 9.77
N ILE A 66 5.45 -12.97 8.58
CA ILE A 66 6.79 -13.29 8.05
C ILE A 66 7.90 -12.71 8.95
N PHE A 67 7.72 -11.49 9.47
CA PHE A 67 8.66 -10.91 10.43
C PHE A 67 8.58 -11.59 11.79
N GLN A 68 7.37 -11.89 12.27
CA GLN A 68 7.14 -12.47 13.60
C GLN A 68 7.66 -13.90 13.72
N THR A 69 7.53 -14.70 12.66
CA THR A 69 8.05 -16.08 12.58
C THR A 69 9.57 -16.15 12.41
N GLY A 70 10.23 -15.01 12.13
CA GLY A 70 11.65 -14.97 11.83
C GLY A 70 12.02 -15.49 10.43
N LEU A 71 11.02 -15.78 9.57
CA LEU A 71 11.25 -16.24 8.21
C LEU A 71 12.07 -15.22 7.40
N ALA A 72 11.78 -13.92 7.54
CA ALA A 72 12.59 -12.86 6.95
C ALA A 72 14.07 -12.93 7.39
N LYS A 73 14.32 -13.17 8.68
CA LYS A 73 15.67 -13.30 9.23
C LYS A 73 16.37 -14.56 8.68
N MET A 74 15.65 -15.68 8.58
CA MET A 74 16.17 -16.90 7.98
C MET A 74 16.62 -16.65 6.53
N ILE A 75 15.73 -16.12 5.68
CA ILE A 75 16.01 -15.83 4.27
C ILE A 75 17.20 -14.88 4.13
N SER A 76 17.21 -13.77 4.88
CA SER A 76 18.32 -12.80 4.84
C SER A 76 19.67 -13.45 5.22
N SER A 77 19.69 -14.34 6.21
CA SER A 77 20.91 -15.05 6.62
C SER A 77 21.41 -16.03 5.55
N HIS A 78 20.51 -16.69 4.81
CA HIS A 78 20.87 -17.55 3.69
C HIS A 78 21.45 -16.74 2.54
N ILE A 79 20.84 -15.59 2.20
CA ILE A 79 21.35 -14.67 1.18
C ILE A 79 22.77 -14.20 1.53
N LEU A 80 23.00 -13.77 2.77
CA LEU A 80 24.33 -13.33 3.22
C LEU A 80 25.37 -14.44 3.12
N LYS A 81 25.03 -15.67 3.53
CA LYS A 81 25.92 -16.83 3.41
C LYS A 81 26.27 -17.14 1.96
N LEU A 82 25.30 -17.04 1.05
CA LEU A 82 25.48 -17.32 -0.38
C LEU A 82 26.30 -16.23 -1.09
N ALA A 83 26.13 -14.97 -0.70
CA ALA A 83 26.88 -13.84 -1.25
C ALA A 83 28.34 -13.79 -0.76
N GLY A 84 28.61 -14.27 0.45
CA GLY A 84 29.94 -14.27 1.05
C GLY A 84 30.48 -12.86 1.28
N LYS A 85 31.68 -12.55 0.76
CA LYS A 85 32.34 -11.23 0.90
C LYS A 85 32.12 -10.28 -0.29
N SER A 86 31.34 -10.69 -1.30
CA SER A 86 31.19 -9.90 -2.52
C SER A 86 29.92 -9.05 -2.49
N GLU A 87 30.10 -7.73 -2.48
CA GLU A 87 29.00 -6.76 -2.49
C GLU A 87 28.14 -6.87 -3.78
N LEU A 88 28.77 -7.07 -4.94
CA LEU A 88 28.05 -7.25 -6.20
C LEU A 88 27.17 -8.51 -6.21
N LYS A 89 27.65 -9.62 -5.64
CA LYS A 89 26.84 -10.84 -5.52
C LYS A 89 25.67 -10.63 -4.56
N LEU A 90 25.89 -9.94 -3.44
CA LEU A 90 24.84 -9.62 -2.49
C LEU A 90 23.75 -8.75 -3.15
N PHE A 91 24.15 -7.70 -3.87
CA PHE A 91 23.22 -6.83 -4.58
C PHE A 91 22.36 -7.59 -5.58
N LEU A 92 22.96 -8.44 -6.42
CA LEU A 92 22.22 -9.25 -7.40
C LEU A 92 21.30 -10.28 -6.73
N LEU A 93 21.74 -10.93 -5.65
CA LEU A 93 20.92 -11.88 -4.91
C LEU A 93 19.71 -11.22 -4.25
N VAL A 94 19.91 -10.05 -3.63
CA VAL A 94 18.81 -9.29 -3.03
C VAL A 94 17.83 -8.85 -4.11
N MET A 95 18.30 -8.29 -5.22
CA MET A 95 17.44 -7.94 -6.36
C MET A 95 16.63 -9.13 -6.86
N LEU A 96 17.27 -10.29 -7.07
CA LEU A 96 16.59 -11.49 -7.57
C LEU A 96 15.53 -12.00 -6.59
N VAL A 97 15.88 -12.10 -5.31
CA VAL A 97 14.94 -12.58 -4.28
C VAL A 97 13.80 -11.59 -4.06
N THR A 98 14.08 -10.29 -3.98
CA THR A 98 13.06 -9.25 -3.81
C THR A 98 12.16 -9.15 -5.03
N SER A 99 12.67 -9.25 -6.26
CA SER A 99 11.84 -9.29 -7.47
C SER A 99 11.00 -10.56 -7.55
N ALA A 100 11.54 -11.72 -7.19
CA ALA A 100 10.79 -12.98 -7.18
C ALA A 100 9.66 -12.96 -6.14
N ILE A 101 9.91 -12.45 -4.93
CA ILE A 101 8.89 -12.32 -3.88
C ILE A 101 7.91 -11.19 -4.22
N GLY A 102 8.40 -10.06 -4.70
CA GLY A 102 7.59 -8.89 -5.08
C GLY A 102 6.64 -9.14 -6.25
N ALA A 103 6.84 -10.21 -7.04
CA ALA A 103 5.86 -10.65 -8.02
C ALA A 103 4.57 -11.21 -7.38
N PHE A 104 4.65 -11.71 -6.14
CA PHE A 104 3.53 -12.29 -5.40
C PHE A 104 3.06 -11.40 -4.24
N VAL A 105 3.92 -10.50 -3.75
CA VAL A 105 3.66 -9.63 -2.59
C VAL A 105 3.54 -8.18 -3.06
N SER A 106 2.53 -7.46 -2.55
CA SER A 106 2.36 -6.03 -2.86
C SER A 106 3.55 -5.21 -2.38
N ASN A 107 4.06 -4.31 -3.23
CA ASN A 107 5.18 -3.39 -2.96
C ASN A 107 4.89 -2.33 -1.88
N THR A 108 3.72 -2.37 -1.26
CA THR A 108 3.27 -1.40 -0.26
C THR A 108 3.54 -1.88 1.18
N GLY A 109 3.87 -3.17 1.36
CA GLY A 109 4.15 -3.79 2.67
C GLY A 109 5.62 -3.89 3.01
#